data_AF-A0A2V5U7E1-F1
#
_entry.id   AF-A0A2V5U7E1-F1
#
_cell.length_a   1.000
_cell.length_b   1.000
_cell.length_c   1.000
_cell.angle_alpha   90.00
_cell.angle_beta   90.00
_cell.angle_gamma   90.00
#
_symmetry.space_group_name_H-M   'P 1'
#
loop_
_entity.id
_entity.type
_entity.pdbx_description
1 polymer ?
#
loop_
_entity_poly.entity_id
_entity_poly.type
_entity_poly.pdbx_seq_one_letter_code
_entity_poly.pdbx_strand_id
1 'polypeptide(L)'
;DEDVFDFLAKLHPRWRLRGFRDKHLLRLLAERWVPKSVARRHKVIFRAPLDSFHMEPEPLFVAQLLSEESLRKTGYFDSAAVARWRTDFRKMRAGSLPRLSVEMGLMAVAGTQLWHHLLMGGGLADLPQWSGVPTPAAVEAGAGSTAIPVTKS
;
A
#
# COMPACT_ATOMS: atom_id res chain seq x y z
N ASP A 1 -9.68 13.69 -23.08
CA ASP A 1 -10.24 14.75 -23.93
C ASP A 1 -9.08 15.40 -24.65
N GLU A 2 -9.06 15.28 -25.97
CA GLU A 2 -7.94 15.68 -26.82
C GLU A 2 -7.97 17.18 -27.09
N ASP A 3 -9.14 17.77 -27.31
CA ASP A 3 -9.31 19.21 -27.53
C ASP A 3 -8.81 20.04 -26.34
N VAL A 4 -9.11 19.58 -25.12
CA VAL A 4 -8.60 20.20 -23.89
C VAL A 4 -7.07 20.11 -23.82
N PHE A 5 -6.50 18.98 -24.22
CA PHE A 5 -5.05 18.81 -24.23
C PHE A 5 -4.38 19.74 -25.25
N ASP A 6 -4.88 19.79 -26.48
CA ASP A 6 -4.35 20.63 -27.56
C ASP A 6 -4.40 22.12 -27.24
N PHE A 7 -5.50 22.56 -26.61
CA PHE A 7 -5.59 23.92 -26.09
C PHE A 7 -4.54 24.19 -25.01
N LEU A 8 -4.43 23.31 -24.00
CA LEU A 8 -3.49 23.48 -22.90
C LEU A 8 -2.04 23.43 -23.38
N ALA A 9 -1.73 22.60 -24.38
CA ALA A 9 -0.40 22.41 -24.97
C ALA A 9 0.16 23.69 -25.61
N LYS A 10 -0.71 24.56 -26.14
CA LYS A 10 -0.36 25.85 -26.76
C LYS A 10 -0.18 26.99 -25.74
N LEU A 11 -0.63 26.82 -24.50
CA LEU A 11 -0.53 27.86 -23.47
C LEU A 11 0.91 28.05 -22.98
N HIS A 12 1.27 29.33 -22.75
CA HIS A 12 2.54 29.71 -22.12
C HIS A 12 2.72 29.00 -20.76
N PRO A 13 3.91 28.44 -20.44
CA PRO A 13 4.15 27.64 -19.23
C PRO A 13 3.71 28.28 -17.92
N ARG A 14 3.80 29.62 -17.83
CA ARG A 14 3.31 30.43 -16.69
C ARG A 14 1.87 30.12 -16.23
N TRP A 15 1.02 29.64 -17.13
CA TRP A 15 -0.37 29.29 -16.84
C TRP A 15 -0.53 27.88 -16.27
N ARG A 16 0.44 26.98 -16.51
CA ARG A 16 0.48 25.64 -15.94
C ARG A 16 1.18 25.63 -14.58
N LEU A 17 2.28 26.37 -14.48
CA LEU A 17 3.10 26.53 -13.28
C LEU A 17 3.44 28.01 -13.07
N ARG A 18 3.03 28.58 -11.94
CA ARG A 18 3.34 29.97 -11.57
C ARG A 18 4.14 30.00 -10.27
N GLY A 19 5.46 30.17 -10.36
CA GLY A 19 6.37 29.92 -9.24
C GLY A 19 6.31 28.46 -8.82
N PHE A 20 6.12 28.17 -7.52
CA PHE A 20 5.93 26.81 -7.01
C PHE A 20 4.46 26.35 -6.97
N ARG A 21 3.57 27.05 -7.71
CA ARG A 21 2.12 26.76 -7.72
C ARG A 21 1.72 26.02 -8.98
N ASP A 22 1.53 24.71 -8.83
CA ASP A 22 1.04 23.84 -9.89
C ASP A 22 -0.43 24.11 -10.25
N LYS A 23 -0.86 23.64 -11.43
CA LYS A 23 -2.26 23.67 -11.88
C LYS A 23 -2.87 25.07 -11.83
N HIS A 24 -2.08 26.11 -12.09
CA HIS A 24 -2.50 27.49 -11.81
C HIS A 24 -3.81 27.89 -12.52
N LEU A 25 -3.89 27.68 -13.84
CA LEU A 25 -5.09 27.96 -14.62
C LEU A 25 -6.31 27.15 -14.15
N LEU A 26 -6.12 25.84 -13.88
CA LEU A 26 -7.19 24.98 -13.37
C LEU A 26 -7.73 25.48 -12.03
N ARG A 27 -6.86 25.95 -11.13
CA ARG A 27 -7.25 26.49 -9.83
C ARG A 27 -8.06 27.78 -9.97
N LEU A 28 -7.66 28.67 -10.89
CA LEU A 28 -8.44 29.89 -11.19
C LEU A 28 -9.83 29.57 -11.74
N LEU A 29 -9.92 28.58 -12.64
CA LEU A 29 -11.20 28.11 -13.15
C LEU A 29 -12.06 27.48 -12.03
N ALA A 30 -11.47 26.65 -11.18
CA ALA A 30 -12.16 25.96 -10.09
C ALA A 30 -12.74 26.92 -9.04
N GLU A 31 -12.13 28.09 -8.81
CA GLU A 31 -12.65 29.12 -7.89
C GLU A 31 -14.05 29.62 -8.26
N ARG A 32 -14.50 29.42 -9.51
CA ARG A 32 -15.86 29.75 -9.95
C ARG A 32 -16.90 28.72 -9.51
N TRP A 33 -16.48 27.50 -9.21
CA TRP A 33 -17.37 26.34 -9.03
C TRP A 33 -17.27 25.68 -7.66
N VAL A 34 -16.15 25.82 -6.95
CA VAL A 34 -15.93 25.25 -5.62
C VAL A 34 -15.37 26.29 -4.64
N PRO A 35 -15.55 26.10 -3.31
CA PRO A 35 -14.99 27.01 -2.31
C PRO A 35 -13.47 27.22 -2.50
N LYS A 36 -13.00 28.44 -2.23
CA LYS A 36 -11.58 28.81 -2.34
C LYS A 36 -10.67 27.89 -1.53
N SER A 37 -11.14 27.37 -0.39
CA SER A 37 -10.41 26.39 0.43
C SER A 37 -10.09 25.11 -0.33
N VAL A 38 -10.99 24.64 -1.20
CA VAL A 38 -10.81 23.44 -2.02
C VAL A 38 -9.98 23.77 -3.26
N ALA A 39 -10.34 24.83 -4.00
CA ALA A 39 -9.64 25.22 -5.24
C ALA A 39 -8.15 25.54 -4.99
N ARG A 40 -7.85 26.17 -3.85
CA ARG A 40 -6.48 26.58 -3.49
C ARG A 40 -5.73 25.57 -2.62
N ARG A 41 -6.34 24.43 -2.29
CA ARG A 41 -5.72 23.40 -1.46
C ARG A 41 -4.40 22.91 -2.07
N HIS A 42 -3.37 22.77 -1.24
CA HIS A 42 -2.10 22.21 -1.69
C HIS A 42 -2.29 20.80 -2.25
N LYS A 43 -1.53 20.49 -3.30
CA LYS A 43 -1.48 19.13 -3.84
C LYS A 43 -0.93 18.22 -2.76
N VAL A 44 -1.77 17.29 -2.30
CA VAL A 44 -1.32 16.13 -1.54
C VAL A 44 -1.20 14.99 -2.53
N ILE A 45 -0.13 14.22 -2.43
CA ILE A 45 -0.09 12.92 -3.10
C ILE A 45 -1.20 12.05 -2.51
N PHE A 46 -1.89 11.29 -3.36
CA PHE A 46 -2.79 10.26 -2.87
C PHE A 46 -1.95 9.31 -2.02
N ARG A 47 -2.26 9.25 -0.72
CA ARG A 47 -1.62 8.35 0.23
C ARG A 47 -2.70 7.43 0.74
N ALA A 48 -2.47 6.13 0.61
CA ALA A 48 -3.18 5.20 1.47
C ALA A 48 -2.85 5.58 2.93
N PRO A 49 -3.82 5.52 3.86
CA PRO A 49 -3.55 5.69 5.28
C PRO A 49 -2.64 4.56 5.77
N LEU A 50 -1.32 4.80 5.73
CA LEU A 50 -0.28 3.84 6.12
C LEU A 50 -0.21 3.63 7.64
N ASP A 51 -0.81 4.54 8.41
CA ASP A 51 -1.02 4.39 9.86
C ASP A 51 -1.73 3.07 10.21
N SER A 52 -2.43 2.44 9.25
CA SER A 52 -3.11 1.15 9.43
C SER A 52 -2.20 0.03 9.96
N PHE A 53 -0.91 0.04 9.59
CA PHE A 53 0.08 -0.95 10.07
C PHE A 53 0.52 -0.72 11.52
N HIS A 54 0.23 0.47 12.06
CA HIS A 54 0.63 0.90 13.39
C HIS A 54 -0.57 1.23 14.27
N MET A 55 -1.77 0.77 13.88
CA MET A 55 -2.97 0.84 14.71
C MET A 55 -2.76 0.02 15.98
N GLU A 56 -3.43 0.42 17.06
CA GLU A 56 -3.50 -0.37 18.28
C GLU A 56 -4.93 -0.98 18.36
N PRO A 57 -5.08 -2.32 18.35
CA PRO A 57 -4.02 -3.33 18.28
C PRO A 57 -3.43 -3.50 16.87
N GLU A 58 -2.13 -3.78 16.81
CA GLU A 58 -1.42 -4.06 15.55
C GLU A 58 -1.96 -5.37 14.94
N PRO A 59 -2.28 -5.42 13.64
CA PRO A 59 -2.73 -6.66 13.02
C PRO A 59 -1.67 -7.77 13.18
N LEU A 60 -2.10 -8.95 13.65
CA LEU A 60 -1.19 -10.05 14.00
C LEU A 60 -0.22 -10.43 12.87
N PHE A 61 -0.69 -10.46 11.63
CA PHE A 61 0.15 -10.80 10.49
C PHE A 61 1.31 -9.80 10.31
N VAL A 62 1.11 -8.51 10.63
CA VAL A 62 2.16 -7.50 10.53
C VAL A 62 3.24 -7.77 11.58
N ALA A 63 2.81 -8.09 12.82
CA ALA A 63 3.71 -8.45 13.89
C ALA A 63 4.51 -9.72 13.55
N GLN A 64 3.88 -10.72 12.92
CA GLN A 64 4.53 -11.96 12.49
C GLN A 64 5.52 -11.73 11.33
N LEU A 65 5.13 -10.99 10.29
CA LEU A 65 6.00 -10.67 9.15
C LEU A 65 7.24 -9.87 9.59
N LEU A 66 7.08 -8.96 10.55
CA LEU A 66 8.17 -8.13 11.10
C LEU A 66 8.82 -8.73 12.35
N SER A 67 8.56 -10.01 12.66
CA SER A 67 9.21 -10.72 13.76
C SER A 67 10.66 -11.02 13.42
N GLU A 68 11.50 -11.15 14.45
CA GLU A 68 12.90 -11.52 14.24
C GLU A 68 13.02 -12.89 13.53
N GLU A 69 12.15 -13.83 13.84
CA GLU A 69 12.10 -15.14 13.19
C GLU A 69 11.86 -15.03 11.67
N SER A 70 10.82 -14.31 11.26
CA SER A 70 10.48 -14.13 9.83
C SER A 70 11.55 -13.36 9.07
N LEU A 71 12.12 -12.31 9.69
CA LEU A 71 13.21 -11.54 9.09
C LEU A 71 14.48 -12.38 8.91
N ARG A 72 14.83 -13.22 9.90
CA ARG A 72 15.96 -14.16 9.80
C ARG A 72 15.72 -15.25 8.76
N LYS A 73 14.50 -15.76 8.67
CA LYS A 73 14.12 -16.81 7.72
C LYS A 73 14.29 -16.37 6.26
N THR A 74 13.98 -15.11 5.96
CA THR A 74 14.12 -14.54 4.61
C THR A 74 15.50 -13.95 4.34
N GLY A 75 16.16 -13.40 5.37
CA GLY A 75 17.51 -12.84 5.27
C GLY A 75 17.62 -11.51 4.51
N TYR A 76 16.50 -10.88 4.12
CA TYR A 76 16.50 -9.64 3.33
C TYR A 76 16.85 -8.39 4.13
N PHE A 77 16.60 -8.40 5.44
CA PHE A 77 16.71 -7.22 6.29
C PHE A 77 17.40 -7.56 7.61
N ASP A 78 18.13 -6.59 8.16
CA ASP A 78 18.69 -6.65 9.50
C ASP A 78 17.56 -6.59 10.55
N SER A 79 17.34 -7.69 11.27
CA SER A 79 16.30 -7.81 12.29
C SER A 79 16.47 -6.80 13.43
N ALA A 80 17.70 -6.50 13.84
CA ALA A 80 17.99 -5.54 14.90
C ALA A 80 17.67 -4.11 14.46
N ALA A 81 17.99 -3.77 13.21
CA ALA A 81 17.63 -2.47 12.64
C ALA A 81 16.11 -2.29 12.55
N VAL A 82 15.38 -3.31 12.08
CA VAL A 82 13.90 -3.26 11.98
C VAL A 82 13.27 -3.10 13.37
N ALA A 83 13.72 -3.87 14.37
CA ALA A 83 13.22 -3.76 15.75
C ALA A 83 13.45 -2.36 16.34
N ARG A 84 14.63 -1.78 16.12
CA ARG A 84 14.95 -0.40 16.53
C ARG A 84 13.99 0.59 15.89
N TRP A 85 13.81 0.54 14.57
CA TRP A 85 12.94 1.47 13.87
C TRP A 85 11.46 1.34 14.24
N ARG A 86 10.97 0.11 14.51
CA ARG A 86 9.60 -0.09 15.05
C ARG A 86 9.42 0.59 16.40
N THR A 87 10.44 0.54 17.26
CA THR A 87 10.42 1.18 18.58
C THR A 87 10.50 2.70 18.46
N ASP A 88 11.41 3.21 17.63
CA ASP A 88 11.64 4.64 17.48
C ASP A 88 10.45 5.33 16.81
N PHE A 89 9.84 4.70 15.81
CA PHE A 89 8.66 5.22 15.10
C PHE A 89 7.55 5.66 16.07
N ARG A 90 7.26 4.86 17.09
CA ARG A 90 6.22 5.13 18.11
C ARG A 90 6.52 6.39 18.94
N LYS A 91 7.79 6.75 19.08
CA LYS A 91 8.26 7.94 19.82
C LYS A 91 8.34 9.19 18.95
N MET A 92 8.28 9.06 17.62
CA MET A 92 8.42 10.20 16.72
C MET A 92 7.16 11.07 16.67
N ARG A 93 7.35 12.38 16.52
CA ARG A 93 6.25 13.34 16.38
C ARG A 93 5.38 13.03 15.15
N ALA A 94 4.07 12.92 15.37
CA ALA A 94 3.07 12.75 14.30
C ALA A 94 3.20 13.86 13.23
N GLY A 95 3.14 13.47 11.96
CA GLY A 95 3.27 14.38 10.82
C GLY A 95 4.67 14.91 10.51
N SER A 96 5.71 14.50 11.26
CA SER A 96 7.10 14.90 10.98
C SER A 96 7.67 14.16 9.76
N LEU A 97 8.57 14.82 9.01
CA LEU A 97 9.26 14.21 7.86
C LEU A 97 10.07 12.96 8.24
N PRO A 98 10.81 12.92 9.36
CA PRO A 98 11.50 11.69 9.77
C PRO A 98 10.54 10.53 10.05
N ARG A 99 9.40 10.80 10.72
CA ARG A 99 8.37 9.78 10.97
C ARG A 99 7.85 9.20 9.66
N LEU A 100 7.57 10.06 8.68
CA LEU A 100 7.14 9.64 7.35
C LEU A 100 8.19 8.76 6.65
N SER A 101 9.48 9.13 6.72
CA SER A 101 10.55 8.33 6.11
C SER A 101 10.66 6.93 6.75
N VAL A 102 10.53 6.85 8.08
CA VAL A 102 10.56 5.56 8.79
C VAL A 102 9.31 4.73 8.48
N GLU A 103 8.12 5.34 8.42
CA GLU A 103 6.87 4.68 8.04
C GLU A 103 6.99 4.02 6.66
N MET A 104 7.50 4.76 5.68
CA MET A 104 7.72 4.26 4.32
C MET A 104 8.72 3.09 4.31
N GLY A 105 9.78 3.16 5.13
CA GLY A 105 10.76 2.09 5.27
C GLY A 105 10.15 0.82 5.87
N LEU A 106 9.43 0.93 6.99
CA LEU A 106 8.76 -0.21 7.63
C LEU A 106 7.68 -0.82 6.73
N MET A 107 6.94 0.01 5.98
CA MET A 107 5.98 -0.47 4.98
C MET A 107 6.68 -1.26 3.87
N ALA A 108 7.82 -0.79 3.37
CA ALA A 108 8.59 -1.52 2.38
C ALA A 108 9.08 -2.90 2.89
N VAL A 109 9.50 -2.98 4.16
CA VAL A 109 9.85 -4.25 4.80
C VAL A 109 8.64 -5.18 4.86
N ALA A 110 7.52 -4.70 5.42
CA ALA A 110 6.30 -5.49 5.56
C ALA A 110 5.75 -5.96 4.20
N GLY A 111 5.76 -5.09 3.19
CA GLY A 111 5.34 -5.42 1.83
C GLY A 111 6.24 -6.46 1.18
N THR A 112 7.55 -6.38 1.39
CA THR A 112 8.50 -7.38 0.87
C THR A 112 8.32 -8.73 1.56
N GLN A 113 8.13 -8.74 2.89
CA GLN A 113 7.84 -9.96 3.64
C GLN A 113 6.51 -10.59 3.23
N LEU A 114 5.47 -9.77 3.03
CA LEU A 114 4.16 -10.23 2.55
C LEU A 114 4.26 -10.81 1.13
N TRP A 115 4.99 -10.16 0.24
CA TRP A 115 5.24 -10.67 -1.11
C TRP A 115 5.94 -12.04 -1.07
N HIS A 116 6.99 -12.18 -0.26
CA HIS A 116 7.67 -13.46 -0.08
C HIS A 116 6.73 -14.52 0.50
N HIS A 117 5.94 -14.16 1.51
CA HIS A 117 4.98 -15.05 2.12
C HIS A 117 3.97 -15.58 1.10
N LEU A 118 3.43 -14.70 0.27
CA LEU A 118 2.40 -15.06 -0.70
C LEU A 118 2.96 -15.90 -1.85
N LEU A 119 4.16 -15.60 -2.34
CA LEU A 119 4.64 -16.08 -3.64
C LEU A 119 5.88 -16.98 -3.61
N MET A 120 6.67 -16.98 -2.53
CA MET A 120 8.01 -17.59 -2.50
C MET A 120 8.14 -18.76 -1.50
N GLY A 121 7.06 -19.20 -0.87
CA GLY A 121 7.05 -20.40 0.00
C GLY A 121 6.43 -20.22 1.39
N GLY A 122 5.94 -19.02 1.72
CA GLY A 122 5.11 -18.81 2.92
C GLY A 122 5.79 -19.08 4.26
N GLY A 123 4.95 -19.32 5.27
CA GLY A 123 5.38 -19.64 6.64
C GLY A 123 6.09 -18.49 7.36
N LEU A 124 5.62 -17.26 7.14
CA LEU A 124 6.10 -16.05 7.82
C LEU A 124 5.03 -15.40 8.70
N ALA A 125 3.76 -15.69 8.41
CA ALA A 125 2.58 -15.22 9.11
C ALA A 125 1.47 -16.25 8.93
N ASP A 126 0.44 -16.18 9.77
CA ASP A 126 -0.76 -17.00 9.68
C ASP A 126 -1.70 -16.43 8.60
N LEU A 127 -1.21 -16.39 7.37
CA LEU A 127 -1.93 -15.93 6.19
C LEU A 127 -1.99 -17.06 5.15
N PRO A 128 -3.05 -17.07 4.31
CA PRO A 128 -3.09 -17.97 3.17
C PRO A 128 -1.98 -17.60 2.19
N GLN A 129 -1.34 -18.62 1.64
CA GLN A 129 -0.40 -18.46 0.53
C GLN A 129 -1.18 -18.34 -0.78
N TRP A 130 -0.56 -17.71 -1.79
CA TRP A 130 -1.19 -17.64 -3.10
C TRP A 130 -1.19 -19.03 -3.76
N SER A 131 -2.38 -19.58 -4.00
CA SER A 131 -2.56 -20.90 -4.63
C SER A 131 -2.74 -20.82 -6.16
N GLY A 132 -2.59 -19.64 -6.76
CA GLY A 132 -2.93 -19.41 -8.17
C GLY A 132 -4.42 -19.16 -8.39
N VAL A 133 -4.78 -18.69 -9.59
CA VAL A 133 -6.17 -18.80 -10.07
C VAL A 133 -6.34 -20.26 -10.52
N PRO A 134 -7.34 -21.00 -10.01
CA PRO A 134 -7.63 -22.33 -10.54
C PRO A 134 -7.84 -22.22 -12.04
N THR A 135 -7.01 -22.93 -12.82
CA THR A 135 -7.29 -23.09 -14.25
C THR A 135 -8.62 -23.85 -14.37
N PRO A 136 -9.49 -23.54 -15.36
CA PRO A 136 -10.77 -24.26 -15.51
C PRO A 136 -10.63 -25.80 -15.47
N ALA A 137 -9.54 -26.32 -16.02
CA ALA A 137 -9.19 -27.75 -15.97
C ALA A 137 -8.94 -28.30 -14.54
N ALA A 138 -8.40 -27.50 -13.63
CA ALA A 138 -8.16 -27.90 -12.23
C ALA A 138 -9.47 -27.92 -11.40
N VAL A 139 -10.46 -27.11 -11.80
CA VAL A 139 -11.79 -27.10 -11.16
C VAL A 139 -12.57 -28.36 -11.53
N GLU A 140 -12.49 -28.80 -12.79
CA GLU A 140 -13.14 -30.03 -13.25
C GLU A 140 -12.51 -31.31 -12.65
N ALA A 141 -11.19 -31.32 -12.44
CA ALA A 141 -10.50 -32.45 -11.82
C ALA A 141 -10.81 -32.66 -10.33
N GLY A 142 -11.15 -31.58 -9.60
CA GLY A 142 -11.48 -31.64 -8.16
C GLY A 142 -12.92 -32.06 -7.85
N ALA A 143 -13.83 -31.97 -8.82
CA ALA A 143 -15.25 -32.31 -8.64
C ALA A 143 -15.54 -33.83 -8.61
N GLY A 144 -14.56 -34.68 -8.94
CA GLY A 144 -14.74 -36.14 -9.05
C GLY A 144 -14.57 -36.95 -7.75
N SER A 145 -14.21 -36.33 -6.63
CA SER A 145 -13.81 -37.06 -5.40
C SER A 145 -14.62 -36.68 -4.16
N THR A 146 -15.96 -36.69 -4.26
CA THR A 146 -16.84 -36.79 -3.08
C THR A 146 -17.92 -37.84 -3.32
N ALA A 147 -17.54 -39.11 -3.20
CA ALA A 147 -18.51 -40.19 -3.02
C ALA A 147 -18.98 -40.16 -1.56
N ILE A 148 -20.19 -39.64 -1.33
CA ILE A 148 -20.90 -39.78 -0.05
C ILE A 148 -21.57 -41.17 -0.07
N PRO A 149 -21.27 -42.10 0.86
CA PRO A 149 -21.96 -43.38 0.91
C PRO A 149 -23.37 -43.18 1.47
N VAL A 150 -24.39 -43.52 0.68
CA VAL A 150 -25.79 -43.54 1.11
C VAL A 150 -26.03 -44.87 1.85
N THR A 151 -26.21 -44.81 3.17
CA THR A 151 -26.70 -45.95 3.96
C THR A 151 -28.22 -46.02 3.84
N LYS A 152 -28.74 -47.13 3.29
CA LYS A 152 -30.17 -47.48 3.33
C LYS A 152 -30.56 -47.96 4.73
N SER A 153 -31.69 -47.47 5.22
CA SER A 153 -32.58 -48.14 6.18
C SER A 153 -34.00 -48.08 5.65
#